data_AF-A0A956TVE8-F1
#
_entry.id   AF-A0A956TVE8-F1
#
_cell.length_a   1.000
_cell.length_b   1.000
_cell.length_c   1.000
_cell.angle_alpha   90.00
_cell.angle_beta   90.00
_cell.angle_gamma   90.00
#
_symmetry.space_group_name_H-M   'P 1'
#
loop_
_entity.id
_entity.type
_entity.pdbx_description
1 polymer ?
#
loop_
_entity_poly.entity_id
_entity_poly.type
_entity_poly.pdbx_seq_one_letter_code
_entity_poly.pdbx_strand_id
1 'polypeptide(L)'
;GLKLAVPTVSENDQVEEEPKTIRLEVHADGSYAIGEQPLSAGQLRQHLRKIQAEYPDGLLIETDPTATHGMVVKAMDAARGAGIDKIAVTQSDGADADAAQQDAGDAAE
;
A
#
# COMPACT_ATOMS: atom_id res chain seq x y z
N GLY A 1 -33.48 27.22 30.49
CA GLY A 1 -32.22 26.46 30.38
C GLY A 1 -32.56 25.03 30.05
N LEU A 2 -32.20 24.58 28.86
CA LEU A 2 -32.40 23.20 28.41
C LEU A 2 -31.03 22.65 27.99
N LYS A 3 -30.59 21.59 28.66
CA LYS A 3 -29.38 20.84 28.33
C LYS A 3 -29.78 19.72 27.37
N LEU A 4 -29.33 19.79 26.12
CA LEU A 4 -29.33 18.63 25.23
C LEU A 4 -27.93 18.05 25.26
N ALA A 5 -27.82 16.83 25.79
CA ALA A 5 -26.64 16.00 25.56
C ALA A 5 -26.67 15.59 24.09
N VAL A 6 -25.61 15.90 23.36
CA VAL A 6 -25.37 15.38 22.01
C VAL A 6 -24.93 13.93 22.19
N PRO A 7 -25.69 12.93 21.71
CA PRO A 7 -25.19 11.57 21.66
C PRO A 7 -24.01 11.51 20.67
N THR A 8 -22.93 10.91 21.12
CA THR A 8 -21.70 10.60 20.39
C THR A 8 -22.01 9.79 19.15
N VAL A 9 -21.75 10.36 17.98
CA VAL A 9 -21.45 9.54 16.79
C VAL A 9 -19.94 9.39 16.79
N SER A 10 -19.46 8.27 17.34
CA SER A 10 -18.13 7.77 16.95
C SER A 10 -18.31 7.25 15.54
N GLU A 11 -18.09 8.11 14.56
CA GLU A 11 -18.04 7.73 13.16
C GLU A 11 -16.81 6.84 12.96
N ASN A 12 -17.04 5.73 12.25
CA ASN A 12 -16.08 4.73 11.79
C ASN A 12 -15.59 3.66 12.77
N ASP A 13 -16.54 2.84 13.26
CA ASP A 13 -16.36 1.38 13.23
C ASP A 13 -16.55 0.88 11.77
N GLN A 14 -15.74 1.40 10.84
CA GLN A 14 -15.45 0.65 9.63
C GLN A 14 -14.30 -0.27 10.02
N VAL A 15 -14.64 -1.46 10.50
CA VAL A 15 -13.75 -2.61 10.34
C VAL A 15 -13.76 -2.92 8.83
N GLU A 16 -13.19 -2.00 8.04
CA GLU A 16 -12.58 -2.37 6.78
C GLU A 16 -11.58 -3.43 7.17
N GLU A 17 -11.79 -4.67 6.72
CA GLU A 17 -10.73 -5.67 6.77
C GLU A 17 -9.55 -5.02 6.05
N GLU A 18 -8.59 -4.47 6.83
CA GLU A 18 -7.40 -3.85 6.26
C GLU A 18 -6.82 -4.86 5.28
N PRO A 19 -6.67 -4.51 3.99
CA PRO A 19 -6.22 -5.45 3.00
C PRO A 19 -4.91 -6.04 3.48
N LYS A 20 -4.85 -7.38 3.56
CA LYS A 20 -3.67 -8.11 4.01
C LYS A 20 -2.68 -8.17 2.85
N THR A 21 -2.22 -7.00 2.45
CA THR A 21 -1.15 -6.76 1.51
C THR A 21 0.15 -6.51 2.26
N ILE A 22 1.23 -7.10 1.77
CA ILE A 22 2.58 -6.79 2.24
C ILE A 22 2.92 -5.39 1.74
N ARG A 23 3.35 -4.50 2.64
CA ARG A 23 3.86 -3.17 2.29
C ARG A 23 5.38 -3.23 2.18
N LEU A 24 5.91 -3.00 0.98
CA LEU A 24 7.33 -2.99 0.69
C LEU A 24 7.76 -1.58 0.29
N GLU A 25 8.53 -0.95 1.15
CA GLU A 25 9.15 0.34 0.89
C GLU A 25 10.47 0.14 0.14
N VAL A 26 10.64 0.91 -0.94
CA VAL A 26 11.82 0.90 -1.80
C VAL A 26 12.47 2.27 -1.72
N HIS A 27 13.64 2.32 -1.09
CA HIS A 27 14.41 3.54 -0.95
C HIS A 27 15.36 3.75 -2.14
N ALA A 28 15.70 5.01 -2.40
CA ALA A 28 16.59 5.39 -3.50
C ALA A 28 18.05 4.91 -3.31
N ASP A 29 18.46 4.59 -2.07
CA ASP A 29 19.77 3.99 -1.77
C ASP A 29 19.83 2.49 -2.14
N GLY A 30 18.69 1.89 -2.50
CA GLY A 30 18.57 0.47 -2.82
C GLY A 30 18.37 -0.43 -1.60
N SER A 31 18.09 0.17 -0.44
CA SER A 31 17.56 -0.55 0.72
C SER A 31 16.05 -0.77 0.57
N TYR A 32 15.56 -1.80 1.24
CA TYR A 32 14.15 -2.15 1.27
C TYR A 32 13.69 -2.21 2.72
N ALA A 33 12.42 -1.89 2.96
CA ALA A 33 11.82 -2.09 4.27
C ALA A 33 10.43 -2.72 4.12
N ILE A 34 10.06 -3.59 5.05
CA ILE A 34 8.71 -4.11 5.17
C ILE A 34 8.21 -3.74 6.56
N GLY A 35 7.33 -2.73 6.63
CA GLY A 35 6.97 -2.08 7.89
C GLY A 35 8.22 -1.56 8.62
N GLU A 36 8.40 -1.95 9.88
CA GLU A 36 9.58 -1.57 10.67
C GLU A 36 10.84 -2.44 10.41
N GLN A 37 10.80 -3.41 9.49
CA GLN A 37 11.92 -4.31 9.25
C GLN A 37 12.74 -3.90 8.01
N PRO A 38 13.94 -3.31 8.20
CA PRO A 38 14.85 -3.08 7.09
C PRO A 38 15.43 -4.40 6.57
N LEU A 39 15.42 -4.57 5.25
CA LEU A 39 15.84 -5.75 4.53
C LEU A 39 16.80 -5.38 3.40
N SER A 40 17.81 -6.22 3.21
CA SER A 40 18.67 -6.15 2.02
C SER A 40 18.01 -6.84 0.82
N ALA A 41 18.43 -6.47 -0.39
CA ALA A 41 17.94 -7.10 -1.64
C ALA A 41 18.03 -8.64 -1.62
N GLY A 42 19.08 -9.20 -1.01
CA GLY A 42 19.28 -10.65 -0.92
C GLY A 42 18.33 -11.33 0.08
N GLN A 43 17.87 -10.62 1.10
CA GLN A 43 16.96 -11.13 2.12
C GLN A 43 15.49 -10.95 1.74
N LEU A 44 15.18 -9.93 0.93
CA LEU A 44 13.84 -9.56 0.53
C LEU A 44 13.04 -10.76 0.02
N ARG A 45 13.57 -11.49 -0.98
CA ARG A 45 12.87 -12.66 -1.57
C ARG A 45 12.57 -13.75 -0.55
N GLN A 46 13.53 -14.06 0.34
CA GLN A 46 13.34 -15.09 1.36
C GLN A 46 12.32 -14.65 2.41
N HIS A 47 12.33 -13.37 2.78
CA HIS A 47 11.38 -12.81 3.74
C HIS A 47 9.96 -12.81 3.16
N LEU A 48 9.78 -12.29 1.93
CA LEU A 48 8.51 -12.31 1.21
C LEU A 48 7.91 -13.71 1.13
N ARG A 49 8.72 -14.73 0.82
CA ARG A 49 8.26 -16.13 0.81
C ARG A 49 7.72 -16.65 2.13
N LYS A 50 8.23 -16.15 3.25
CA LYS A 50 7.78 -16.58 4.58
C LYS A 50 6.44 -15.94 4.92
N ILE A 51 6.33 -14.64 4.68
CA ILE A 51 5.15 -13.87 5.07
C ILE A 51 4.01 -13.98 4.05
N GLN A 52 4.26 -14.27 2.76
CA GLN A 52 3.20 -14.29 1.73
C GLN A 52 2.01 -15.20 2.04
N ALA A 53 2.19 -16.23 2.87
CA ALA A 53 1.10 -17.11 3.28
C ALA A 53 0.09 -16.41 4.21
N GLU A 54 0.54 -15.38 4.94
CA GLU A 54 -0.27 -14.56 5.85
C GLU A 54 -0.96 -13.38 5.14
N TYR A 55 -0.46 -13.02 3.94
CA TYR A 55 -0.89 -11.86 3.15
C TYR A 55 -1.43 -12.29 1.77
N PRO A 56 -2.68 -12.80 1.69
CA PRO A 56 -3.29 -13.31 0.45
C PRO A 56 -3.68 -12.22 -0.56
N ASP A 57 -3.73 -10.96 -0.13
CA ASP A 57 -4.12 -9.85 -1.00
C ASP A 57 -2.98 -9.40 -1.92
N GLY A 58 -1.72 -9.72 -1.56
CA GLY A 58 -0.55 -9.54 -2.41
C GLY A 58 0.52 -8.64 -1.82
N LEU A 59 1.21 -7.90 -2.68
CA LEU A 59 2.29 -6.98 -2.33
C LEU A 59 2.00 -5.58 -2.89
N LEU A 60 2.07 -4.57 -2.03
CA LEU A 60 2.14 -3.16 -2.39
C LEU A 60 3.60 -2.71 -2.32
N ILE A 61 4.14 -2.26 -3.45
CA ILE A 61 5.47 -1.69 -3.54
C ILE A 61 5.33 -0.17 -3.47
N GLU A 62 5.82 0.42 -2.40
CA GLU A 62 5.92 1.87 -2.21
C GLU A 62 7.31 2.33 -2.59
N THR A 63 7.41 3.15 -3.62
CA THR A 63 8.69 3.61 -4.14
C THR A 63 8.91 5.07 -3.80
N ASP A 64 10.08 5.39 -3.26
CA ASP A 64 10.48 6.78 -3.06
C ASP A 64 10.46 7.54 -4.41
N PRO A 65 10.03 8.82 -4.46
CA PRO A 65 10.04 9.63 -5.69
C PRO A 65 11.44 9.79 -6.31
N THR A 66 12.50 9.59 -5.52
CA THR A 66 13.89 9.63 -5.99
C THR A 66 14.43 8.25 -6.38
N ALA A 67 13.65 7.18 -6.21
CA ALA A 67 14.07 5.83 -6.56
C ALA A 67 14.16 5.65 -8.08
N THR A 68 15.23 4.99 -8.54
CA THR A 68 15.40 4.70 -9.96
C THR A 68 14.48 3.56 -10.40
N HIS A 69 14.05 3.58 -11.68
CA HIS A 69 13.24 2.52 -12.28
C HIS A 69 13.84 1.11 -12.05
N GLY A 70 15.17 0.99 -12.06
CA GLY A 70 15.86 -0.27 -11.79
C GLY A 70 15.63 -0.85 -10.39
N MET A 71 15.36 -0.03 -9.38
CA MET A 71 15.03 -0.52 -8.03
C MET A 71 13.61 -1.07 -7.97
N VAL A 72 12.67 -0.41 -8.63
CA VAL A 72 11.28 -0.88 -8.74
C VAL A 72 11.22 -2.24 -9.44
N VAL A 73 11.96 -2.40 -10.56
CA VAL A 73 12.04 -3.67 -11.28
C VAL A 73 12.64 -4.79 -10.41
N LYS A 74 13.67 -4.48 -9.61
CA LYS A 74 14.24 -5.45 -8.66
C LYS A 74 13.25 -5.87 -7.59
N ALA A 75 12.47 -4.93 -7.06
CA ALA A 75 11.41 -5.24 -6.11
C ALA A 75 10.34 -6.16 -6.74
N MET A 76 9.91 -5.87 -7.96
CA MET A 76 8.98 -6.71 -8.73
C MET A 76 9.55 -8.12 -9.00
N ASP A 77 10.83 -8.23 -9.37
CA ASP A 77 11.48 -9.53 -9.59
C ASP A 77 11.57 -10.34 -8.28
N ALA A 78 11.89 -9.69 -7.16
CA ALA A 78 11.92 -10.34 -5.85
C ALA A 78 10.53 -10.86 -5.46
N ALA A 79 9.48 -10.08 -5.71
CA ALA A 79 8.08 -10.44 -5.45
C ALA A 79 7.64 -11.65 -6.30
N ARG A 80 7.86 -11.61 -7.62
CA ARG A 80 7.55 -12.74 -8.50
C ARG A 80 8.37 -13.98 -8.17
N GLY A 81 9.66 -13.81 -7.85
CA GLY A 81 10.51 -14.91 -7.41
C GLY A 81 10.07 -15.52 -6.07
N ALA A 82 9.38 -14.75 -5.22
CA ALA A 82 8.78 -15.26 -4.01
C ALA A 82 7.56 -16.15 -4.31
N GLY A 83 6.78 -15.82 -5.34
CA GLY A 83 5.53 -16.49 -5.68
C GLY A 83 4.31 -15.61 -5.38
N ILE A 84 4.49 -14.28 -5.41
CA ILE A 84 3.43 -13.29 -5.26
C ILE A 84 3.04 -12.82 -6.67
N ASP A 85 1.82 -13.15 -7.10
CA ASP A 85 1.31 -12.75 -8.42
C ASP A 85 0.58 -11.40 -8.39
N LYS A 86 -0.05 -11.07 -7.25
CA LYS A 86 -0.75 -9.81 -7.04
C LYS A 86 0.24 -8.76 -6.55
N ILE A 87 0.66 -7.87 -7.45
CA ILE A 87 1.61 -6.80 -7.16
C ILE A 87 0.98 -5.46 -7.57
N ALA A 88 0.86 -4.54 -6.61
CA ALA A 88 0.54 -3.15 -6.83
C ALA A 88 1.79 -2.30 -6.62
N VAL A 89 1.94 -1.22 -7.37
CA VAL A 89 3.05 -0.28 -7.21
C VAL A 89 2.48 1.11 -7.08
N THR A 90 2.92 1.82 -6.05
CA THR A 90 2.61 3.22 -5.82
C THR A 90 3.90 3.98 -5.56
N GLN A 91 3.94 5.22 -6.02
CA GLN A 91 4.98 6.14 -5.60
C GLN A 91 4.53 6.77 -4.29
N SER A 92 5.47 7.03 -3.38
CA SER A 92 5.24 7.84 -2.18
C SER A 92 5.11 9.33 -2.58
N ASP A 93 4.30 9.65 -3.58
CA ASP A 93 3.90 11.01 -3.87
C ASP A 93 2.69 11.29 -2.97
N GLY A 94 2.86 12.21 -2.02
CA GLY A 94 1.81 12.49 -1.05
C GLY A 94 0.49 12.86 -1.74
N ALA A 95 -0.50 11.97 -1.64
CA ALA A 95 -1.89 12.14 -2.05
C ALA A 95 -2.23 11.92 -3.53
N ASP A 96 -2.41 10.65 -3.90
CA ASP A 96 -3.46 10.28 -4.86
C ASP A 96 -4.64 9.69 -4.10
N ALA A 97 -5.38 10.58 -3.45
CA ALA A 97 -6.77 10.36 -3.07
C ALA A 97 -7.65 10.55 -4.33
N ASP A 98 -7.51 9.67 -5.32
CA ASP A 98 -8.36 9.64 -6.51
C ASP A 98 -9.39 8.52 -6.38
N ALA A 99 -10.47 8.80 -5.63
CA ALA A 99 -11.73 8.04 -5.69
C ALA A 99 -12.90 8.83 -5.08
N ALA A 100 -13.34 9.89 -5.75
CA ALA A 100 -14.73 10.40 -5.85
C ALA A 100 -14.62 11.82 -6.43
N GLN A 101 -15.06 12.16 -7.64
CA GLN A 101 -16.23 11.72 -8.37
C GLN A 101 -16.06 12.22 -9.81
N GLN A 102 -15.93 11.32 -10.79
CA GLN A 102 -16.17 11.64 -12.20
C GLN A 102 -17.41 10.88 -12.67
N ASP A 103 -18.52 11.60 -12.74
CA ASP A 103 -19.66 11.34 -13.62
C ASP A 103 -20.34 12.72 -13.82
N ALA A 104 -19.93 13.49 -14.83
CA ALA A 104 -20.68 13.64 -16.09
C ALA A 104 -22.19 13.78 -15.80
N GLY A 105 -22.75 14.98 -15.69
CA GLY A 105 -23.11 15.76 -16.87
C GLY A 105 -24.43 15.25 -17.45
N ASP A 106 -25.56 15.88 -17.09
CA ASP A 106 -26.70 15.97 -17.99
C ASP A 106 -27.54 17.22 -17.71
N ALA A 107 -27.93 17.85 -18.79
CA ALA A 107 -28.56 19.14 -18.88
C ALA A 107 -30.06 19.08 -18.59
N ALA A 108 -30.58 20.06 -17.86
CA ALA A 108 -31.98 20.51 -17.87
C ALA A 108 -32.09 21.68 -16.88
N GLU A 109 -32.69 22.83 -17.14
CA GLU A 109 -33.40 23.42 -18.27
C GLU A 109 -33.45 24.93 -17.98
#